data_AF-A0AAE2RNW5-F1
#
_entry.id   AF-A0AAE2RNW5-F1
#
_cell.length_a   1.000
_cell.length_b   1.000
_cell.length_c   1.000
_cell.angle_alpha   90.00
_cell.angle_beta   90.00
_cell.angle_gamma   90.00
#
_symmetry.space_group_name_H-M   'P 1'
#
loop_
_entity.id
_entity.type
_entity.pdbx_description
1 polymer ?
#
loop_
_entity_poly.entity_id
_entity_poly.type
_entity_poly.pdbx_seq_one_letter_code
_entity_poly.pdbx_strand_id
1 'polypeptide(L)'
;MNEWGNEIINFFQNIILLKYLPDLNTNTSYGIIFIFGLLSSFHCIIMCGGFTISQVLGSKVENKKKFNGYLLYNASRIISYTIVGGLAGGIGSVLGFTEILKGIVPIIGGIFIIITAINQLGFLKFLRKFNWNPSLKIIRKIGVGRNYGPIFLGLISGIMPCVPLQTVELYALGSKSIIVGSFSMFLFGIGTLPVLMIFGTINSRLNRRYTVKIAKVGAILVFILGFSLINRGFALFGANAMDMKMESKDSSKVYTSYINGGSQNLITELEKDSFPEIRVQKDVPVKWIIEVEKDRLNECNNEIVISELNIDKHLKEGENIIEFTPKEIREIPYTCGMGMIKSKISVVDKIDSNVN
;
A
#
# COMPACT_ATOMS: atom_id res chain seq x y z
N MET A 1 -8.35 -10.85 32.75
CA MET A 1 -7.51 -11.61 31.81
C MET A 1 -7.61 -11.04 30.38
N ASN A 2 -7.88 -9.72 30.22
CA ASN A 2 -8.44 -9.17 28.97
C ASN A 2 -7.67 -7.97 28.40
N GLU A 3 -6.63 -7.46 29.07
CA GLU A 3 -5.84 -6.32 28.58
C GLU A 3 -4.75 -6.75 27.60
N TRP A 4 -3.99 -7.80 27.94
CA TRP A 4 -2.95 -8.38 27.06
C TRP A 4 -3.50 -8.91 25.72
N GLY A 5 -4.74 -9.43 25.72
CA GLY A 5 -5.38 -9.90 24.49
C GLY A 5 -5.69 -8.77 23.52
N ASN A 6 -6.16 -7.63 24.03
CA ASN A 6 -6.50 -6.46 23.22
C ASN A 6 -5.23 -5.75 22.71
N GLU A 7 -4.16 -5.68 23.50
CA GLU A 7 -2.88 -5.13 23.04
C GLU A 7 -2.26 -5.96 21.93
N ILE A 8 -2.30 -7.30 22.04
CA ILE A 8 -1.80 -8.19 21.00
C ILE A 8 -2.65 -8.06 19.73
N ILE A 9 -3.98 -8.01 19.85
CA ILE A 9 -4.88 -7.83 18.70
C ILE A 9 -4.63 -6.47 18.03
N ASN A 10 -4.49 -5.39 18.81
CA ASN A 10 -4.19 -4.06 18.30
C ASN A 10 -2.79 -4.01 17.66
N PHE A 11 -1.80 -4.68 18.24
CA PHE A 11 -0.45 -4.81 17.67
C PHE A 11 -0.49 -5.53 16.33
N PHE A 12 -1.19 -6.66 16.24
CA PHE A 12 -1.38 -7.37 14.98
C PHE A 12 -2.20 -6.56 13.97
N GLN A 13 -3.26 -5.87 14.39
CA GLN A 13 -4.03 -4.98 13.51
C GLN A 13 -3.17 -3.83 12.98
N ASN A 14 -2.40 -3.16 13.81
CA ASN A 14 -1.52 -2.07 13.41
C ASN A 14 -0.37 -2.55 12.52
N ILE A 15 0.13 -3.77 12.72
CA ILE A 15 1.12 -4.41 11.82
C ILE A 15 0.48 -4.80 10.47
N ILE A 16 -0.75 -5.35 10.49
CA ILE A 16 -1.50 -5.70 9.29
C ILE A 16 -1.86 -4.45 8.48
N LEU A 17 -2.17 -3.35 9.17
CA LEU A 17 -2.44 -2.03 8.60
C LEU A 17 -1.16 -1.23 8.31
N LEU A 18 0.02 -1.81 8.50
CA LEU A 18 1.33 -1.20 8.23
C LEU A 18 1.57 0.14 8.96
N LYS A 19 0.82 0.44 10.02
CA LYS A 19 0.84 1.73 10.74
C LYS A 19 2.15 1.98 11.49
N TYR A 20 2.91 0.92 11.79
CA TYR A 20 4.23 0.99 12.44
C TYR A 20 5.40 0.77 11.48
N LEU A 21 5.13 0.69 10.17
CA LEU A 21 6.21 0.47 9.22
C LEU A 21 6.92 1.79 8.88
N PRO A 22 8.26 1.74 8.73
CA PRO A 22 9.02 2.92 8.34
C PRO A 22 8.60 3.40 6.96
N ASP A 23 8.38 4.71 6.82
CA ASP A 23 8.14 5.35 5.53
C ASP A 23 9.40 5.19 4.67
N LEU A 24 9.27 4.42 3.58
CA LEU A 24 10.36 4.18 2.64
C LEU A 24 10.43 5.34 1.65
N ASN A 25 11.23 6.35 1.98
CA ASN A 25 11.54 7.45 1.08
C ASN A 25 12.84 7.23 0.28
N THR A 26 13.03 7.88 -0.88
CA THR A 26 14.21 7.88 -1.76
C THR A 26 15.59 7.91 -1.05
N ASN A 27 15.71 8.53 0.13
CA ASN A 27 16.95 8.57 0.93
C ASN A 27 17.03 7.52 2.06
N THR A 28 16.17 6.51 2.04
CA THR A 28 16.09 5.48 3.08
C THR A 28 17.34 4.59 3.08
N SER A 29 17.91 4.39 4.27
CA SER A 29 19.01 3.45 4.46
C SER A 29 18.59 2.03 4.08
N TYR A 30 19.44 1.33 3.32
CA TYR A 30 19.26 -0.07 2.94
C TYR A 30 18.92 -1.01 4.12
N GLY A 31 19.38 -0.67 5.33
CA GLY A 31 19.03 -1.42 6.54
C GLY A 31 17.54 -1.33 6.91
N ILE A 32 16.89 -0.20 6.65
CA ILE A 32 15.46 0.01 6.92
C ILE A 32 14.63 -0.82 5.94
N ILE A 33 15.03 -0.89 4.66
CA ILE A 33 14.36 -1.75 3.65
C ILE A 33 14.47 -3.23 4.03
N PHE A 34 15.63 -3.65 4.56
CA PHE A 34 15.81 -5.00 5.07
C PHE A 34 14.91 -5.29 6.27
N ILE A 35 14.85 -4.40 7.26
CA ILE A 35 13.97 -4.53 8.43
C ILE A 35 12.49 -4.53 8.03
N PHE A 36 12.11 -3.69 7.06
CA PHE A 36 10.78 -3.67 6.47
C PHE A 36 10.44 -5.02 5.81
N GLY A 37 11.39 -5.63 5.09
CA GLY A 37 11.27 -7.01 4.60
C GLY A 37 11.05 -8.02 5.73
N LEU A 38 11.80 -7.91 6.82
CA LEU A 38 11.66 -8.78 7.98
C LEU A 38 10.27 -8.67 8.64
N LEU A 39 9.79 -7.45 8.88
CA LEU A 39 8.49 -7.18 9.51
C LEU A 39 7.31 -7.56 8.60
N SER A 40 7.41 -7.26 7.30
CA SER A 40 6.37 -7.63 6.32
C SER A 40 6.29 -9.14 6.07
N SER A 41 7.24 -9.93 6.56
CA SER A 41 7.21 -11.39 6.45
C SER A 41 6.05 -12.02 7.21
N PHE A 42 5.59 -11.41 8.30
CA PHE A 42 4.38 -11.87 8.99
C PHE A 42 3.16 -11.80 8.07
N HIS A 43 3.04 -10.72 7.29
CA HIS A 43 2.02 -10.58 6.25
C HIS A 43 2.20 -11.65 5.16
N CYS A 44 3.44 -11.89 4.72
CA CYS A 44 3.75 -12.95 3.74
C CYS A 44 3.37 -14.35 4.27
N ILE A 45 3.57 -14.64 5.56
CA ILE A 45 3.17 -15.91 6.18
C ILE A 45 1.65 -16.06 6.17
N ILE A 46 0.89 -15.02 6.50
CA ILE A 46 -0.57 -15.08 6.56
C ILE A 46 -1.17 -15.23 5.15
N MET A 47 -0.64 -14.50 4.16
CA MET A 47 -1.14 -14.51 2.79
C MET A 47 -0.56 -15.63 1.93
N CYS A 48 0.76 -15.62 1.75
CA CYS A 48 1.48 -16.56 0.87
C CYS A 48 1.71 -17.92 1.56
N GLY A 49 1.55 -18.02 2.88
CA GLY A 49 1.64 -19.28 3.62
C GLY A 49 0.62 -20.29 3.11
N GLY A 50 -0.66 -19.92 2.91
CA GLY A 50 -1.66 -20.83 2.34
C GLY A 50 -1.30 -21.34 0.93
N PHE A 51 -0.69 -20.48 0.10
CA PHE A 51 -0.30 -20.79 -1.27
C PHE A 51 0.90 -21.74 -1.33
N THR A 52 1.99 -21.43 -0.62
CA THR A 52 3.19 -22.28 -0.51
C THR A 52 2.85 -23.65 0.08
N ILE A 53 1.95 -23.68 1.06
CA ILE A 53 1.44 -24.90 1.69
C ILE A 53 0.64 -25.77 0.71
N SER A 54 -0.28 -25.18 -0.04
CA SER A 54 -1.14 -25.93 -0.97
C SER A 54 -0.33 -26.65 -2.07
N GLN A 55 0.82 -26.10 -2.45
CA GLN A 55 1.66 -26.62 -3.53
C GLN A 55 2.76 -27.56 -3.03
N VAL A 56 3.36 -27.30 -1.86
CA VAL A 56 4.41 -28.15 -1.28
C VAL A 56 3.84 -29.37 -0.53
N LEU A 57 2.66 -29.27 0.10
CA LEU A 57 2.02 -30.41 0.79
C LEU A 57 1.12 -31.28 -0.13
N GLY A 58 0.90 -30.88 -1.39
CA GLY A 58 0.10 -31.66 -2.35
C GLY A 58 0.73 -32.99 -2.76
N SER A 59 2.01 -33.23 -2.43
CA SER A 59 2.75 -34.42 -2.81
C SER A 59 3.23 -35.18 -1.56
N LYS A 60 2.92 -36.49 -1.48
CA LYS A 60 3.46 -37.43 -0.49
C LYS A 60 4.97 -37.60 -0.71
N VAL A 61 5.77 -36.59 -0.39
CA VAL A 61 7.20 -36.58 -0.70
C VAL A 61 8.01 -36.33 0.57
N GLU A 62 9.15 -37.01 0.67
CA GLU A 62 10.17 -36.89 1.72
C GLU A 62 10.45 -35.44 2.17
N ASN A 63 10.73 -35.27 3.45
CA ASN A 63 11.06 -33.98 4.08
C ASN A 63 12.21 -33.23 3.38
N LYS A 64 13.20 -33.94 2.81
CA LYS A 64 14.31 -33.32 2.04
C LYS A 64 13.84 -32.61 0.77
N LYS A 65 12.91 -33.20 0.01
CA LYS A 65 12.37 -32.60 -1.22
C LYS A 65 11.41 -31.44 -0.92
N LYS A 66 10.74 -31.45 0.24
CA LYS A 66 9.94 -30.32 0.72
C LYS A 66 10.80 -29.10 1.03
N PHE A 67 11.90 -29.27 1.75
CA PHE A 67 12.84 -28.19 2.06
C PHE A 67 13.45 -27.59 0.77
N ASN A 68 13.84 -28.45 -0.19
CA ASN A 68 14.36 -27.99 -1.48
C ASN A 68 13.32 -27.19 -2.28
N GLY A 69 12.04 -27.59 -2.23
CA GLY A 69 10.94 -26.83 -2.85
C GLY A 69 10.75 -25.44 -2.26
N TYR A 70 10.87 -25.29 -0.93
CA TYR A 70 10.83 -23.97 -0.27
C TYR A 70 12.02 -23.09 -0.64
N LEU A 71 13.22 -23.69 -0.73
CA LEU A 71 14.43 -22.95 -1.13
C LEU A 71 14.31 -22.45 -2.56
N LEU A 72 13.88 -23.31 -3.49
CA LEU A 72 13.65 -22.98 -4.90
C LEU A 72 12.59 -21.88 -5.08
N TYR A 73 11.51 -21.92 -4.31
CA TYR A 73 10.49 -20.87 -4.32
C TYR A 73 11.04 -19.53 -3.84
N ASN A 74 11.74 -19.49 -2.69
CA ASN A 74 12.26 -18.23 -2.16
C ASN A 74 13.40 -17.67 -3.03
N ALA A 75 14.25 -18.53 -3.60
CA ALA A 75 15.29 -18.11 -4.54
C ALA A 75 14.69 -17.47 -5.80
N SER A 76 13.71 -18.14 -6.43
CA SER A 76 13.01 -17.59 -7.60
C SER A 76 12.22 -16.33 -7.28
N ARG A 77 11.67 -16.20 -6.06
CA ARG A 77 11.02 -14.98 -5.57
C ARG A 77 11.99 -13.80 -5.45
N ILE A 78 13.17 -14.00 -4.86
CA ILE A 78 14.19 -12.94 -4.76
C ILE A 78 14.64 -12.49 -6.15
N ILE A 79 14.86 -13.44 -7.06
CA ILE A 79 15.21 -13.13 -8.46
C ILE A 79 14.09 -12.31 -9.12
N SER A 80 12.83 -12.71 -8.94
CA SER A 80 11.68 -11.98 -9.46
C SER A 80 11.61 -10.55 -8.92
N TYR A 81 11.74 -10.37 -7.60
CA TYR A 81 11.71 -9.05 -6.95
C TYR A 81 12.82 -8.15 -7.47
N THR A 82 14.04 -8.68 -7.61
CA THR A 82 15.19 -7.93 -8.11
C THR A 82 14.96 -7.46 -9.55
N ILE A 83 14.46 -8.34 -10.42
CA ILE A 83 14.18 -8.01 -11.83
C ILE A 83 13.05 -6.97 -11.93
N VAL A 84 11.93 -7.20 -11.23
CA VAL A 84 10.79 -6.29 -11.25
C VAL A 84 11.18 -4.92 -10.67
N GLY A 85 11.92 -4.88 -9.56
CA GLY A 85 12.44 -3.64 -8.97
C GLY A 85 13.38 -2.88 -9.89
N GLY A 86 14.25 -3.57 -10.61
CA GLY A 86 15.13 -2.96 -11.61
C GLY A 86 14.36 -2.37 -12.78
N LEU A 87 13.39 -3.12 -13.32
CA LEU A 87 12.49 -2.64 -14.37
C LEU A 87 11.68 -1.43 -13.88
N ALA A 88 11.15 -1.49 -12.67
CA ALA A 88 10.39 -0.42 -12.05
C ALA A 88 11.27 0.85 -11.89
N GLY A 89 12.48 0.73 -11.33
CA GLY A 89 13.41 1.86 -11.24
C GLY A 89 13.89 2.41 -12.58
N GLY A 90 14.01 1.55 -13.60
CA GLY A 90 14.30 1.97 -14.97
C GLY A 90 13.12 2.68 -15.64
N ILE A 91 11.90 2.20 -15.43
CA ILE A 91 10.69 2.86 -15.93
C ILE A 91 10.53 4.23 -15.27
N GLY A 92 10.81 4.36 -13.97
CA GLY A 92 10.76 5.63 -13.25
C GLY A 92 11.74 6.69 -13.76
N SER A 93 12.80 6.30 -14.47
CA SER A 93 13.71 7.26 -15.11
C SER A 93 13.16 7.84 -16.42
N VAL A 94 12.22 7.15 -17.06
CA VAL A 94 11.62 7.51 -18.36
C VAL A 94 10.22 8.08 -18.22
N LEU A 95 9.42 7.53 -17.29
CA LEU A 95 8.05 7.94 -17.03
C LEU A 95 8.02 8.76 -15.73
N GLY A 96 7.76 10.06 -15.86
CA GLY A 96 7.27 10.86 -14.74
C GLY A 96 5.94 10.28 -14.27
N PHE A 97 5.71 10.27 -12.95
CA PHE A 97 4.51 9.74 -12.32
C PHE A 97 3.23 10.29 -12.97
N THR A 98 2.56 9.51 -13.82
CA THR A 98 1.19 9.85 -14.22
C THR A 98 0.25 9.37 -13.12
N GLU A 99 -0.52 10.28 -12.53
CA GLU A 99 -1.55 10.00 -11.51
C GLU A 99 -2.49 8.85 -11.90
N ILE A 100 -2.73 8.68 -13.21
CA ILE A 100 -3.52 7.61 -13.81
C ILE A 100 -2.94 6.21 -13.51
N LEU A 101 -1.62 6.06 -13.56
CA LEU A 101 -0.96 4.77 -13.25
C LEU A 101 -1.02 4.46 -11.74
N LYS A 102 -0.93 5.48 -10.88
CA LYS A 102 -1.05 5.32 -9.42
C LYS A 102 -2.43 4.79 -9.03
N GLY A 103 -3.49 5.17 -9.74
CA GLY A 103 -4.85 4.70 -9.50
C GLY A 103 -5.16 3.33 -10.11
N ILE A 104 -4.77 3.06 -11.37
CA ILE A 104 -5.14 1.84 -12.10
C ILE A 104 -4.47 0.59 -11.51
N VAL A 105 -3.20 0.71 -11.10
CA VAL A 105 -2.42 -0.45 -10.63
C VAL A 105 -3.02 -1.07 -9.35
N PRO A 106 -3.38 -0.31 -8.31
CA PRO A 106 -4.09 -0.83 -7.14
C PRO A 106 -5.46 -1.46 -7.47
N ILE A 107 -6.24 -0.89 -8.40
CA ILE A 107 -7.56 -1.44 -8.77
C ILE A 107 -7.40 -2.81 -9.41
N ILE A 108 -6.55 -2.92 -10.44
CA ILE A 108 -6.30 -4.19 -11.13
C ILE A 108 -5.71 -5.20 -10.15
N GLY A 109 -4.76 -4.75 -9.31
CA GLY A 109 -4.15 -5.58 -8.28
C GLY A 109 -5.18 -6.12 -7.28
N GLY A 110 -6.06 -5.27 -6.76
CA GLY A 110 -7.08 -5.64 -5.79
C GLY A 110 -8.11 -6.62 -6.35
N ILE A 111 -8.53 -6.44 -7.61
CA ILE A 111 -9.42 -7.40 -8.30
C ILE A 111 -8.74 -8.77 -8.40
N PHE A 112 -7.47 -8.80 -8.79
CA PHE A 112 -6.70 -10.05 -8.89
C PHE A 112 -6.60 -10.76 -7.53
N ILE A 113 -6.30 -10.02 -6.46
CA ILE A 113 -6.22 -10.55 -5.09
C ILE A 113 -7.56 -11.17 -4.68
N ILE A 114 -8.67 -10.46 -4.89
CA ILE A 114 -10.01 -10.96 -4.55
C ILE A 114 -10.31 -12.29 -5.27
N ILE A 115 -10.00 -12.37 -6.57
CA ILE A 115 -10.19 -13.61 -7.35
C ILE A 115 -9.34 -14.75 -6.75
N THR A 116 -8.09 -14.49 -6.41
CA THR A 116 -7.22 -15.51 -5.80
C THR A 116 -7.71 -15.94 -4.40
N ALA A 117 -8.22 -15.01 -3.59
CA ALA A 117 -8.77 -15.28 -2.27
C ALA A 117 -10.04 -16.14 -2.32
N ILE A 118 -10.97 -15.82 -3.22
CA ILE A 118 -12.21 -16.59 -3.43
C ILE A 118 -11.88 -18.02 -3.87
N ASN A 119 -10.92 -18.18 -4.79
CA ASN A 119 -10.46 -19.49 -5.23
C ASN A 119 -9.84 -20.31 -4.08
N GLN A 120 -9.08 -19.65 -3.18
CA GLN A 120 -8.48 -20.29 -2.01
C GLN A 120 -9.50 -20.68 -0.93
N LEU A 121 -10.63 -19.96 -0.82
CA LEU A 121 -11.73 -20.29 0.09
C LEU A 121 -12.56 -21.50 -0.36
N GLY A 122 -12.46 -21.90 -1.63
CA GLY A 122 -13.12 -23.10 -2.16
C GLY A 122 -14.66 -23.00 -2.18
N PHE A 123 -15.22 -21.79 -2.08
CA PHE A 123 -16.66 -21.52 -2.00
C PHE A 123 -17.41 -21.90 -3.29
N LEU A 124 -16.72 -21.86 -4.43
CA LEU A 124 -17.30 -22.18 -5.73
C LEU A 124 -16.76 -23.53 -6.24
N LYS A 125 -17.50 -24.62 -5.96
CA LYS A 125 -17.26 -25.94 -6.61
C LYS A 125 -17.34 -25.86 -8.14
N PHE A 126 -18.07 -24.88 -8.69
CA PHE A 126 -18.17 -24.60 -10.11
C PHE A 126 -16.88 -23.99 -10.69
N LEU A 127 -16.18 -23.14 -9.92
CA LEU A 127 -14.83 -22.65 -10.26
C LEU A 127 -13.72 -23.68 -10.03
N ARG A 128 -14.01 -24.81 -9.39
CA ARG A 128 -13.11 -25.97 -9.42
C ARG A 128 -13.13 -26.68 -10.78
N LYS A 129 -14.24 -26.57 -11.54
CA LYS A 129 -14.36 -27.00 -12.95
C LYS A 129 -13.80 -25.92 -13.88
N PHE A 130 -14.09 -24.65 -13.60
CA PHE A 130 -13.34 -23.50 -14.11
C PHE A 130 -12.05 -23.32 -13.30
N ASN A 131 -11.31 -24.41 -13.08
CA ASN A 131 -9.88 -24.31 -12.85
C ASN A 131 -9.32 -23.79 -14.19
N TRP A 132 -9.47 -22.49 -14.42
CA TRP A 132 -8.48 -21.70 -15.11
C TRP A 132 -7.24 -21.82 -14.21
N ASN A 133 -6.59 -22.97 -14.32
CA ASN A 133 -5.17 -23.12 -14.18
C ASN A 133 -4.62 -22.77 -15.57
N PRO A 134 -4.51 -21.49 -15.97
CA PRO A 134 -3.72 -21.15 -17.13
C PRO A 134 -2.26 -21.45 -16.83
N SER A 135 -1.88 -21.64 -15.57
CA SER A 135 -0.64 -22.28 -15.18
C SER A 135 -0.67 -23.77 -15.54
N LEU A 136 -1.43 -24.65 -14.88
CA LEU A 136 -1.24 -26.11 -15.06
C LEU A 136 -1.56 -26.70 -16.46
N LYS A 137 -2.47 -26.14 -17.27
CA LYS A 137 -2.69 -26.67 -18.63
C LYS A 137 -1.58 -26.23 -19.60
N ILE A 138 -1.14 -24.98 -19.53
CA ILE A 138 -0.02 -24.47 -20.32
C ILE A 138 1.31 -25.07 -19.80
N ILE A 139 1.52 -25.20 -18.49
CA ILE A 139 2.68 -25.83 -17.85
C ILE A 139 2.77 -27.33 -18.21
N ARG A 140 1.64 -28.05 -18.27
CA ARG A 140 1.61 -29.43 -18.79
C ARG A 140 1.89 -29.51 -20.29
N LYS A 141 1.46 -28.52 -21.07
CA LYS A 141 1.67 -28.45 -22.52
C LYS A 141 3.09 -27.99 -22.90
N ILE A 142 3.75 -27.24 -22.01
CA ILE A 142 5.15 -26.78 -22.11
C ILE A 142 6.13 -27.82 -21.52
N GLY A 143 5.65 -28.97 -21.03
CA GLY A 143 6.52 -30.07 -20.58
C GLY A 143 7.28 -29.78 -19.29
N VAL A 144 6.85 -28.79 -18.50
CA VAL A 144 7.52 -28.45 -17.24
C VAL A 144 7.10 -29.46 -16.18
N GLY A 145 8.00 -30.42 -15.90
CA GLY A 145 7.77 -31.52 -14.97
C GLY A 145 7.36 -31.06 -13.55
N ARG A 146 6.78 -32.00 -12.78
CA ARG A 146 6.32 -31.82 -11.38
C ARG A 146 7.33 -31.15 -10.42
N ASN A 147 8.59 -30.98 -10.82
CA ASN A 147 9.67 -30.40 -10.01
C ASN A 147 9.83 -28.87 -10.12
N TYR A 148 9.29 -28.18 -11.13
CA TYR A 148 9.52 -26.73 -11.31
C TYR A 148 8.35 -25.82 -10.90
N GLY A 149 7.26 -26.39 -10.38
CA GLY A 149 6.12 -25.61 -9.87
C GLY A 149 6.51 -24.50 -8.88
N PRO A 150 7.38 -24.77 -7.88
CA PRO A 150 7.85 -23.76 -6.94
C PRO A 150 8.62 -22.61 -7.59
N ILE A 151 9.41 -22.90 -8.63
CA ILE A 151 10.23 -21.91 -9.35
C ILE A 151 9.32 -20.95 -10.12
N PHE A 152 8.35 -21.48 -10.86
CA PHE A 152 7.41 -20.67 -11.63
C PHE A 152 6.59 -19.74 -10.75
N LEU A 153 6.17 -20.21 -9.57
CA LEU A 153 5.43 -19.40 -8.61
C LEU A 153 6.27 -18.29 -7.99
N GLY A 154 7.52 -18.58 -7.64
CA GLY A 154 8.42 -17.54 -7.15
C GLY A 154 8.69 -16.49 -8.23
N LEU A 155 8.84 -16.90 -9.50
CA LEU A 155 8.99 -15.97 -10.62
C LEU A 155 7.78 -15.05 -10.83
N ILE A 156 6.55 -15.53 -10.60
CA ILE A 156 5.34 -14.71 -10.69
C ILE A 156 5.15 -13.83 -9.45
N SER A 157 5.72 -14.22 -8.32
CA SER A 157 5.48 -13.52 -7.05
C SER A 157 5.92 -12.05 -7.03
N GLY A 158 6.90 -11.65 -7.86
CA GLY A 158 7.30 -10.25 -8.02
C GLY A 158 6.32 -9.36 -8.75
N ILE A 159 5.31 -9.93 -9.40
CA ILE A 159 4.21 -9.17 -10.02
C ILE A 159 2.95 -9.25 -9.15
N MET A 160 3.03 -9.93 -8.00
CA MET A 160 1.88 -10.07 -7.13
C MET A 160 1.57 -8.72 -6.46
N PRO A 161 0.33 -8.23 -6.57
CA PRO A 161 -0.07 -7.02 -5.91
C PRO A 161 -0.19 -7.28 -4.40
N CYS A 162 0.88 -7.13 -3.62
CA CYS A 162 0.78 -7.09 -2.17
C CYS A 162 1.31 -5.76 -1.65
N VAL A 163 0.65 -5.20 -0.65
CA VAL A 163 0.92 -3.83 -0.18
C VAL A 163 2.39 -3.62 0.19
N PRO A 164 3.06 -4.52 0.93
CA PRO A 164 4.48 -4.33 1.24
C PRO A 164 5.38 -4.35 0.00
N LEU A 165 5.10 -5.21 -0.98
CA LEU A 165 5.87 -5.25 -2.22
C LEU A 165 5.64 -3.97 -3.03
N GLN A 166 4.38 -3.52 -3.16
CA GLN A 166 4.04 -2.29 -3.86
C GLN A 166 4.71 -1.05 -3.23
N THR A 167 4.84 -0.97 -1.91
CA THR A 167 5.56 0.12 -1.26
C THR A 167 7.02 0.18 -1.72
N VAL A 168 7.70 -0.98 -1.80
CA VAL A 168 9.09 -1.04 -2.25
C VAL A 168 9.20 -0.87 -3.77
N GLU A 169 8.20 -1.30 -4.56
CA GLU A 169 8.13 -1.07 -6.01
C GLU A 169 7.97 0.42 -6.32
N LEU A 170 7.13 1.11 -5.56
CA LEU A 170 6.96 2.57 -5.65
C LEU A 170 8.23 3.30 -5.23
N TYR A 171 8.91 2.85 -4.17
CA TYR A 171 10.23 3.36 -3.81
C TYR A 171 11.24 3.13 -4.95
N ALA A 172 11.26 1.94 -5.55
CA ALA A 172 12.15 1.61 -6.66
C ALA A 172 11.86 2.51 -7.87
N LEU A 173 10.60 2.71 -8.24
CA LEU A 173 10.15 3.67 -9.26
C LEU A 173 10.63 5.08 -8.94
N GLY A 174 10.44 5.55 -7.70
CA GLY A 174 10.85 6.87 -7.24
C GLY A 174 12.36 7.10 -7.26
N SER A 175 13.17 6.03 -7.15
CA SER A 175 14.64 6.10 -7.23
C SER A 175 15.17 6.46 -8.61
N LYS A 176 14.37 6.32 -9.68
CA LYS A 176 14.73 6.59 -11.08
C LYS A 176 16.03 5.91 -11.55
N SER A 177 16.42 4.83 -10.91
CA SER A 177 17.65 4.09 -11.22
C SER A 177 17.39 2.58 -11.15
N ILE A 178 17.75 1.88 -12.23
CA ILE A 178 17.68 0.41 -12.31
C ILE A 178 18.48 -0.25 -11.16
N ILE A 179 19.65 0.30 -10.84
CA ILE A 179 20.58 -0.28 -9.86
C ILE A 179 20.01 -0.17 -8.44
N VAL A 180 19.65 1.05 -8.03
CA VAL A 180 18.98 1.32 -6.75
C VAL A 180 17.68 0.52 -6.62
N GLY A 181 16.82 0.52 -7.64
CA GLY A 181 15.57 -0.25 -7.63
C GLY A 181 15.78 -1.77 -7.48
N SER A 182 16.74 -2.34 -8.22
CA SER A 182 17.09 -3.77 -8.12
C SER A 182 17.65 -4.11 -6.73
N PHE A 183 18.56 -3.30 -6.22
CA PHE A 183 19.26 -3.57 -4.96
C PHE A 183 18.33 -3.44 -3.75
N SER A 184 17.43 -2.46 -3.76
CA SER A 184 16.42 -2.28 -2.72
C SER A 184 15.44 -3.44 -2.69
N MET A 185 14.98 -3.92 -3.86
CA MET A 185 14.13 -5.11 -3.93
C MET A 185 14.83 -6.40 -3.52
N PHE A 186 16.12 -6.52 -3.85
CA PHE A 186 16.94 -7.64 -3.42
C PHE A 186 17.06 -7.69 -1.89
N LEU A 187 17.36 -6.55 -1.26
CA LEU A 187 17.44 -6.42 0.19
C LEU A 187 16.10 -6.71 0.89
N PHE A 188 15.00 -6.21 0.33
CA PHE A 188 13.66 -6.54 0.79
C PHE A 188 13.40 -8.06 0.69
N GLY A 189 13.73 -8.67 -0.44
CA GLY A 189 13.59 -10.10 -0.67
C GLY A 189 14.39 -10.94 0.34
N ILE A 190 15.65 -10.61 0.58
CA ILE A 190 16.49 -11.26 1.60
C ILE A 190 15.95 -11.02 3.00
N GLY A 191 15.50 -9.80 3.31
CA GLY A 191 14.87 -9.48 4.59
C GLY A 191 13.68 -10.38 4.90
N THR A 192 12.95 -10.83 3.87
CA THR A 192 11.81 -11.74 4.08
C THR A 192 12.17 -13.22 4.28
N LEU A 193 13.39 -13.62 3.92
CA LEU A 193 13.81 -15.02 3.87
C LEU A 193 13.91 -15.71 5.25
N PRO A 194 14.51 -15.09 6.31
CA PRO A 194 14.67 -15.74 7.61
C PRO A 194 13.34 -16.18 8.21
N VAL A 195 12.34 -15.29 8.22
CA VAL A 195 11.03 -15.53 8.83
C VAL A 195 10.24 -16.57 8.03
N LEU A 196 10.32 -16.55 6.70
CA LEU A 196 9.68 -17.55 5.84
C LEU A 196 10.32 -18.94 5.97
N MET A 197 11.64 -19.02 6.13
CA MET A 197 12.32 -20.29 6.40
C MET A 197 11.91 -20.88 7.76
N ILE A 198 11.88 -20.05 8.81
CA ILE A 198 11.43 -20.48 10.14
C ILE A 198 9.99 -20.99 10.07
N PHE A 199 9.10 -20.25 9.41
CA PHE A 199 7.71 -20.69 9.24
C PHE A 199 7.60 -21.99 8.43
N GLY A 200 8.37 -22.12 7.34
CA GLY A 200 8.40 -23.34 6.53
C GLY A 200 8.82 -24.58 7.32
N THR A 201 9.82 -24.46 8.19
CA THR A 201 10.27 -25.57 9.05
C THR A 201 9.24 -25.91 10.14
N ILE A 202 8.66 -24.92 10.82
CA ILE A 202 7.61 -25.13 11.83
C ILE A 202 6.38 -25.77 11.20
N ASN A 203 5.92 -25.25 10.06
CA ASN A 203 4.74 -25.74 9.38
C ASN A 203 4.94 -27.15 8.81
N SER A 204 6.18 -27.57 8.49
CA SER A 204 6.49 -28.95 8.11
C SER A 204 6.20 -29.97 9.23
N ARG A 205 6.22 -29.52 10.49
CA ARG A 205 5.91 -30.31 11.69
C ARG A 205 4.44 -30.19 12.12
N LEU A 206 3.68 -29.27 11.53
CA LEU A 206 2.32 -28.97 11.92
C LEU A 206 1.32 -29.93 11.26
N ASN A 207 0.30 -30.34 12.03
CA ASN A 207 -0.67 -31.33 11.56
C ASN A 207 -1.60 -30.72 10.49
N ARG A 208 -1.92 -31.50 9.44
CA ARG A 208 -2.64 -31.03 8.23
C ARG A 208 -3.95 -30.28 8.53
N ARG A 209 -4.64 -30.61 9.63
CA ARG A 209 -5.88 -29.96 10.05
C ARG A 209 -5.69 -28.48 10.43
N TYR A 210 -4.60 -28.15 11.12
CA TYR A 210 -4.29 -26.76 11.51
C TYR A 210 -3.84 -25.94 10.30
N THR A 211 -3.01 -26.54 9.46
CA THR A 211 -2.54 -25.95 8.21
C THR A 211 -3.68 -25.53 7.28
N VAL A 212 -4.74 -26.35 7.16
CA VAL A 212 -5.93 -25.98 6.36
C VAL A 212 -6.75 -24.85 7.01
N LYS A 213 -6.85 -24.80 8.34
CA LYS A 213 -7.53 -23.70 9.05
C LYS A 213 -6.78 -22.38 8.86
N ILE A 214 -5.46 -22.38 9.01
CA ILE A 214 -4.60 -21.20 8.81
C ILE A 214 -4.75 -20.68 7.37
N ALA A 215 -4.73 -21.56 6.38
CA ALA A 215 -4.88 -21.17 4.97
C ALA A 215 -6.26 -20.54 4.65
N LYS A 216 -7.33 -20.99 5.33
CA LYS A 216 -8.67 -20.39 5.19
C LYS A 216 -8.77 -19.02 5.85
N VAL A 217 -8.24 -18.87 7.06
CA VAL A 217 -8.19 -17.57 7.75
C VAL A 217 -7.37 -16.56 6.94
N GLY A 218 -6.22 -16.98 6.42
CA GLY A 218 -5.40 -16.17 5.51
C GLY A 218 -6.18 -15.72 4.27
N ALA A 219 -6.96 -16.60 3.65
CA ALA A 219 -7.76 -16.25 2.47
C ALA A 219 -8.88 -15.24 2.77
N ILE A 220 -9.53 -15.30 3.93
CA ILE A 220 -10.52 -14.27 4.34
C ILE A 220 -9.83 -12.91 4.51
N LEU A 221 -8.66 -12.91 5.14
CA LEU A 221 -7.88 -11.69 5.36
C LEU A 221 -7.38 -11.08 4.04
N VAL A 222 -6.95 -11.91 3.10
CA VAL A 222 -6.58 -11.52 1.73
C VAL A 222 -7.77 -10.91 0.99
N PHE A 223 -8.97 -11.47 1.14
CA PHE A 223 -10.18 -10.93 0.53
C PHE A 223 -10.50 -9.51 1.04
N ILE A 224 -10.42 -9.29 2.36
CA ILE A 224 -10.64 -7.97 2.97
C ILE A 224 -9.60 -6.95 2.47
N LEU A 225 -8.33 -7.36 2.40
CA LEU A 225 -7.26 -6.47 1.94
C LEU A 225 -7.32 -6.18 0.44
N GLY A 226 -7.78 -7.14 -0.37
CA GLY A 226 -8.07 -6.90 -1.79
C GLY A 226 -9.15 -5.82 -1.98
N PHE A 227 -10.20 -5.85 -1.16
CA PHE A 227 -11.25 -4.82 -1.19
C PHE A 227 -10.71 -3.44 -0.77
N SER A 228 -9.89 -3.38 0.28
CA SER A 228 -9.21 -2.16 0.72
C SER A 228 -8.31 -1.57 -0.37
N LEU A 229 -7.58 -2.42 -1.12
CA LEU A 229 -6.70 -2.00 -2.21
C LEU A 229 -7.48 -1.39 -3.39
N ILE A 230 -8.63 -1.96 -3.73
CA ILE A 230 -9.54 -1.39 -4.73
C ILE A 230 -10.05 -0.01 -4.28
N ASN A 231 -10.47 0.11 -3.02
CA ASN A 231 -10.98 1.38 -2.49
C ASN A 231 -9.90 2.48 -2.52
N ARG A 232 -8.64 2.11 -2.23
CA ARG A 232 -7.50 3.02 -2.35
C ARG A 232 -7.27 3.48 -3.79
N GLY A 233 -7.38 2.58 -4.76
CA GLY A 233 -7.28 2.93 -6.18
C GLY A 233 -8.38 3.87 -6.65
N PHE A 234 -9.62 3.67 -6.21
CA PHE A 234 -10.73 4.58 -6.50
C PHE A 234 -10.57 5.97 -5.85
N ALA A 235 -10.06 6.01 -4.62
CA ALA A 235 -9.74 7.27 -3.94
C ALA A 235 -8.68 8.09 -4.70
N LEU A 236 -7.69 7.44 -5.30
CA LEU A 236 -6.67 8.08 -6.16
C LEU A 236 -7.26 8.59 -7.49
N PHE A 237 -8.38 8.02 -7.96
CA PHE A 237 -9.12 8.51 -9.13
C PHE A 237 -10.13 9.62 -8.81
N GLY A 238 -10.27 10.04 -7.55
CA GLY A 238 -11.25 11.06 -7.15
C GLY A 238 -12.70 10.55 -7.10
N ALA A 239 -12.95 9.25 -7.23
CA ALA A 239 -14.27 8.65 -7.12
C ALA A 239 -14.42 7.97 -5.75
N ASN A 240 -14.84 8.73 -4.73
CA ASN A 240 -15.16 8.17 -3.41
C ASN A 240 -16.42 7.30 -3.48
N ALA A 241 -16.27 5.99 -3.71
CA ALA A 241 -17.39 5.04 -3.70
C ALA A 241 -17.62 4.38 -2.33
N MET A 242 -16.71 4.54 -1.36
CA MET A 242 -16.92 3.99 -0.02
C MET A 242 -16.17 4.81 1.03
N ASP A 243 -16.85 5.85 1.51
CA ASP A 243 -16.55 6.47 2.79
C ASP A 243 -16.99 5.50 3.90
N MET A 244 -16.18 4.46 4.11
CA MET A 244 -16.25 3.72 5.36
C MET A 244 -15.61 4.65 6.38
N LYS A 245 -16.47 5.36 7.12
CA LYS A 245 -16.13 6.18 8.29
C LYS A 245 -15.21 5.38 9.22
N MET A 246 -13.92 5.48 8.95
CA MET A 246 -12.90 5.22 9.93
C MET A 246 -12.76 6.58 10.58
N GLU A 247 -13.33 6.72 11.78
CA GLU A 247 -13.11 7.87 12.66
C GLU A 247 -11.61 8.06 12.84
N SER A 248 -10.99 8.83 11.95
CA SER A 248 -9.79 9.56 12.26
C SER A 248 -10.22 10.58 13.30
N LYS A 249 -9.92 10.26 14.55
CA LYS A 249 -10.07 11.10 15.73
C LYS A 249 -9.82 12.56 15.34
N ASP A 250 -10.90 13.30 15.23
CA ASP A 250 -10.96 14.67 14.78
C ASP A 250 -10.30 15.56 15.85
N SER A 251 -9.05 15.90 15.60
CA SER A 251 -8.33 16.97 16.29
C SER A 251 -7.57 17.81 15.26
N SER A 252 -8.07 17.84 14.03
CA SER A 252 -7.56 18.72 12.98
C SER A 252 -8.04 20.12 13.34
N LYS A 253 -7.11 21.04 13.64
CA LYS A 253 -7.45 22.45 13.86
C LYS A 253 -8.23 22.97 12.64
N VAL A 254 -9.40 23.55 12.89
CA VAL A 254 -10.22 24.19 11.86
C VAL A 254 -9.80 25.64 11.74
N TYR A 255 -9.20 26.02 10.62
CA TYR A 255 -8.83 27.40 10.34
C TYR A 255 -9.91 28.06 9.48
N THR A 256 -10.34 29.25 9.90
CA THR A 256 -11.37 30.02 9.19
C THR A 256 -10.73 31.24 8.56
N SER A 257 -10.95 31.47 7.26
CA SER A 257 -10.36 32.62 6.56
C SER A 257 -11.01 33.94 7.00
N TYR A 258 -10.25 35.02 6.98
CA TYR A 258 -10.75 36.38 7.24
C TYR A 258 -10.68 37.24 5.98
N ILE A 259 -11.66 38.13 5.79
CA ILE A 259 -11.75 38.95 4.58
C ILE A 259 -10.96 40.25 4.80
N ASN A 260 -9.99 40.53 3.92
CA ASN A 260 -9.25 41.79 3.89
C ASN A 260 -9.09 42.27 2.44
N GLY A 261 -9.52 43.50 2.14
CA GLY A 261 -9.30 44.15 0.85
C GLY A 261 -9.93 43.45 -0.37
N GLY A 262 -11.06 42.75 -0.20
CA GLY A 262 -11.74 42.04 -1.31
C GLY A 262 -11.18 40.64 -1.60
N SER A 263 -10.22 40.17 -0.80
CA SER A 263 -9.71 38.79 -0.80
C SER A 263 -9.83 38.18 0.59
N GLN A 264 -10.03 36.87 0.68
CA GLN A 264 -10.01 36.15 1.94
C GLN A 264 -8.62 35.58 2.17
N ASN A 265 -8.01 35.93 3.30
CA ASN A 265 -6.69 35.45 3.68
C ASN A 265 -6.84 34.33 4.72
N LEU A 266 -6.00 33.32 4.59
CA LEU A 266 -5.97 32.18 5.47
C LEU A 266 -4.52 31.86 5.78
N ILE A 267 -4.14 31.83 7.05
CA ILE A 267 -2.80 31.45 7.49
C ILE A 267 -2.93 30.15 8.28
N THR A 268 -2.21 29.12 7.86
CA THR A 268 -2.21 27.81 8.53
C THR A 268 -0.78 27.37 8.81
N GLU A 269 -0.58 26.70 9.94
CA GLU A 269 0.67 26.00 10.22
C GLU A 269 0.61 24.57 9.71
N LEU A 270 1.72 24.07 9.16
CA LEU A 270 1.85 22.65 8.79
C LEU A 270 2.10 21.77 10.03
N GLU A 271 1.37 20.66 10.16
CA GLU A 271 1.63 19.63 11.16
C GLU A 271 2.33 18.40 10.54
N LYS A 272 3.05 17.60 11.35
CA LYS A 272 3.84 16.47 10.85
C LYS A 272 2.99 15.35 10.23
N ASP A 273 1.84 15.06 10.85
CA ASP A 273 1.02 13.88 10.54
C ASP A 273 -0.42 14.22 10.13
N SER A 274 -0.75 15.50 10.00
CA SER A 274 -2.12 15.96 9.74
C SER A 274 -2.14 17.21 8.85
N PHE A 275 -3.24 17.39 8.11
CA PHE A 275 -3.53 18.62 7.37
C PHE A 275 -4.74 19.32 8.01
N PRO A 276 -4.71 20.66 8.15
CA PRO A 276 -5.78 21.41 8.82
C PRO A 276 -7.09 21.39 8.04
N GLU A 277 -8.25 21.36 8.69
CA GLU A 277 -9.49 21.67 7.96
C GLU A 277 -9.56 23.18 7.74
N ILE A 278 -9.91 23.62 6.52
CA ILE A 278 -9.99 25.05 6.21
C ILE A 278 -11.39 25.44 5.78
N ARG A 279 -11.89 26.57 6.27
CA ARG A 279 -13.20 27.15 5.92
C ARG A 279 -13.01 28.43 5.13
N VAL A 280 -13.60 28.46 3.93
CA VAL A 280 -13.51 29.58 2.96
C VAL A 280 -14.90 29.96 2.45
N GLN A 281 -15.09 31.23 2.10
CA GLN A 281 -16.34 31.77 1.58
C GLN A 281 -16.43 31.60 0.06
N LYS A 282 -17.62 31.26 -0.42
CA LYS A 282 -17.96 31.19 -1.84
C LYS A 282 -17.76 32.54 -2.55
N ASP A 283 -17.35 32.51 -3.81
CA ASP A 283 -17.25 33.65 -4.74
C ASP A 283 -16.25 34.76 -4.33
N VAL A 284 -15.39 34.50 -3.33
CA VAL A 284 -14.33 35.41 -2.87
C VAL A 284 -12.94 34.80 -3.16
N PRO A 285 -11.99 35.55 -3.74
CA PRO A 285 -10.63 35.04 -3.97
C PRO A 285 -9.91 34.68 -2.66
N VAL A 286 -9.45 33.45 -2.55
CA VAL A 286 -8.68 32.92 -1.40
C VAL A 286 -7.20 33.11 -1.65
N LYS A 287 -6.49 33.67 -0.67
CA LYS A 287 -5.04 33.62 -0.53
C LYS A 287 -4.69 32.82 0.71
N TRP A 288 -4.30 31.57 0.50
CA TRP A 288 -3.92 30.65 1.55
C TRP A 288 -2.40 30.62 1.71
N ILE A 289 -1.92 31.05 2.87
CA ILE A 289 -0.52 31.05 3.28
C ILE A 289 -0.30 29.90 4.25
N ILE A 290 0.62 29.01 3.90
CA ILE A 290 1.00 27.86 4.71
C ILE A 290 2.40 28.15 5.25
N GLU A 291 2.49 28.29 6.57
CA GLU A 291 3.74 28.46 7.29
C GLU A 291 4.35 27.09 7.60
N VAL A 292 5.55 26.87 7.08
CA VAL A 292 6.24 25.59 7.16
C VAL A 292 7.54 25.75 7.95
N GLU A 293 7.52 25.22 9.17
CA GLU A 293 8.73 25.06 9.99
C GLU A 293 9.58 23.89 9.50
N LYS A 294 10.91 24.03 9.56
CA LYS A 294 11.87 23.04 9.05
C LYS A 294 11.74 21.66 9.68
N ASP A 295 11.36 21.59 10.95
CA ASP A 295 11.23 20.36 11.71
C ASP A 295 9.86 19.68 11.50
N ARG A 296 8.88 20.39 10.94
CA ARG A 296 7.53 19.89 10.63
C ARG A 296 7.34 19.44 9.19
N LEU A 297 8.18 19.93 8.28
CA LEU A 297 8.23 19.46 6.90
C LEU A 297 8.87 18.07 6.82
N ASN A 298 8.15 17.11 6.24
CA ASN A 298 8.60 15.77 5.95
C ASN A 298 8.13 15.35 4.56
N GLU A 299 8.51 14.16 4.13
CA GLU A 299 8.27 13.71 2.76
C GLU A 299 6.86 13.15 2.52
N CYS A 300 6.09 13.01 3.60
CA CYS A 300 4.69 12.63 3.56
C CYS A 300 3.77 13.86 3.46
N ASN A 301 4.26 15.06 3.82
CA ASN A 301 3.50 16.30 3.86
C ASN A 301 4.11 17.44 3.00
N ASN A 302 5.17 17.17 2.23
CA ASN A 302 5.90 18.13 1.39
C ASN A 302 5.15 18.61 0.13
N GLU A 303 3.93 18.14 -0.09
CA GLU A 303 3.15 18.45 -1.28
C GLU A 303 1.67 18.45 -0.90
N ILE A 304 0.94 19.45 -1.36
CA ILE A 304 -0.51 19.55 -1.24
C ILE A 304 -1.11 19.48 -2.63
N VAL A 305 -2.00 18.52 -2.80
CA VAL A 305 -2.71 18.25 -4.03
C VAL A 305 -4.20 18.51 -3.81
N ILE A 306 -4.75 19.43 -4.60
CA ILE A 306 -6.18 19.75 -4.66
C ILE A 306 -6.67 19.43 -6.06
N SER A 307 -6.99 18.15 -6.30
CA SER A 307 -7.29 17.63 -7.64
C SER A 307 -8.46 18.34 -8.32
N GLU A 308 -9.49 18.72 -7.56
CA GLU A 308 -10.66 19.40 -8.12
C GLU A 308 -10.39 20.84 -8.58
N LEU A 309 -9.30 21.45 -8.10
CA LEU A 309 -8.88 22.79 -8.50
C LEU A 309 -7.67 22.77 -9.45
N ASN A 310 -7.16 21.58 -9.82
CA ASN A 310 -5.90 21.41 -10.56
C ASN A 310 -4.71 22.15 -9.90
N ILE A 311 -4.67 22.15 -8.57
CA ILE A 311 -3.59 22.76 -7.82
C ILE A 311 -2.71 21.65 -7.25
N ASP A 312 -1.43 21.72 -7.60
CA ASP A 312 -0.38 20.90 -7.03
C ASP A 312 0.72 21.83 -6.52
N LYS A 313 0.94 21.81 -5.20
CA LYS A 313 1.85 22.72 -4.51
C LYS A 313 2.85 21.94 -3.68
N HIS A 314 4.09 21.91 -4.16
CA HIS A 314 5.23 21.54 -3.32
C HIS A 314 5.50 22.60 -2.24
N LEU A 315 5.57 22.16 -1.00
CA LEU A 315 5.87 22.96 0.18
C LEU A 315 7.38 23.07 0.40
N LYS A 316 7.84 24.26 0.77
CA LYS A 316 9.23 24.57 1.15
C LYS A 316 9.26 25.20 2.54
N GLU A 317 10.40 25.17 3.20
CA GLU A 317 10.61 25.90 4.45
C GLU A 317 10.27 27.40 4.27
N GLY A 318 9.46 27.96 5.19
CA GLY A 318 8.92 29.31 5.11
C GLY A 318 7.48 29.39 4.59
N GLU A 319 7.14 30.51 3.94
CA GLU A 319 5.78 30.78 3.47
C GLU A 319 5.49 30.14 2.11
N ASN A 320 4.38 29.42 2.01
CA ASN A 320 3.90 28.84 0.76
C ASN A 320 2.50 29.35 0.47
N ILE A 321 2.33 29.96 -0.71
CA ILE A 321 1.07 30.61 -1.09
C ILE A 321 0.32 29.75 -2.12
N ILE A 322 -0.97 29.52 -1.85
CA ILE A 322 -1.95 28.90 -2.74
C ILE A 322 -3.10 29.89 -2.96
N GLU A 323 -3.42 30.18 -4.22
CA GLU A 323 -4.49 31.10 -4.58
C GLU A 323 -5.56 30.37 -5.39
N PHE A 324 -6.82 30.54 -5.00
CA PHE A 324 -7.96 29.94 -5.70
C PHE A 324 -9.25 30.70 -5.44
N THR A 325 -10.28 30.47 -6.25
CA THR A 325 -11.60 31.09 -6.05
C THR A 325 -12.68 30.01 -6.09
N PRO A 326 -13.30 29.66 -4.95
CA PRO A 326 -14.33 28.65 -4.90
C PRO A 326 -15.66 29.19 -5.46
N LYS A 327 -16.23 28.53 -6.47
CA LYS A 327 -17.47 28.95 -7.16
C LYS A 327 -18.74 28.25 -6.66
N GLU A 328 -18.60 27.15 -5.93
CA GLU A 328 -19.71 26.31 -5.48
C GLU A 328 -19.57 25.98 -4.00
N ILE A 329 -20.71 25.91 -3.31
CA ILE A 329 -20.78 25.51 -1.90
C ILE A 329 -20.65 23.98 -1.86
N ARG A 330 -19.48 23.51 -1.44
CA ARG A 330 -19.15 22.09 -1.33
C ARG A 330 -17.92 21.90 -0.44
N GLU A 331 -17.70 20.66 -0.02
CA GLU A 331 -16.43 20.26 0.56
C GLU A 331 -15.48 19.85 -0.57
N ILE A 332 -14.33 20.49 -0.66
CA ILE A 332 -13.29 20.15 -1.63
C ILE A 332 -12.21 19.33 -0.88
N PRO A 333 -12.07 18.03 -1.14
CA PRO A 333 -11.03 17.22 -0.51
C PRO A 333 -9.66 17.62 -1.05
N TYR A 334 -8.66 17.59 -0.18
CA TYR A 334 -7.27 17.76 -0.57
C TYR A 334 -6.37 16.81 0.20
N THR A 335 -5.25 16.42 -0.40
CA THR A 335 -4.39 15.37 0.12
C THR A 335 -2.92 15.70 -0.04
N CYS A 336 -2.05 14.92 0.60
CA CYS A 336 -0.64 14.96 0.26
C CYS A 336 -0.37 14.33 -1.12
N GLY A 337 0.84 14.50 -1.67
CA GLY A 337 1.25 13.93 -2.97
C GLY A 337 1.06 12.41 -3.11
N MET A 338 1.03 11.69 -1.98
CA MET A 338 0.79 10.24 -1.90
C MET A 338 -0.65 9.86 -1.49
N GLY A 339 -1.52 10.83 -1.22
CA GLY A 339 -2.92 10.59 -0.83
C GLY A 339 -3.11 9.97 0.57
N MET A 340 -2.07 9.94 1.40
CA MET A 340 -2.10 9.34 2.74
C MET A 340 -2.67 10.28 3.79
N ILE A 341 -2.18 11.52 3.82
CA ILE A 341 -2.72 12.60 4.65
C ILE A 341 -3.85 13.26 3.87
N LYS A 342 -5.01 13.40 4.51
CA LYS A 342 -6.22 13.94 3.89
C LYS A 342 -6.82 15.00 4.77
N SER A 343 -7.35 16.04 4.14
CA SER A 343 -8.19 17.03 4.79
C SER A 343 -9.17 17.60 3.76
N LYS A 344 -9.95 18.60 4.15
CA LYS A 344 -11.00 19.22 3.34
C LYS A 344 -11.02 20.73 3.45
N ILE A 345 -11.44 21.35 2.36
CA ILE A 345 -11.78 22.77 2.25
C ILE A 345 -13.29 22.86 2.28
N SER A 346 -13.84 23.37 3.38
CA SER A 346 -15.27 23.57 3.57
C SER A 346 -15.66 24.94 3.00
N VAL A 347 -16.27 24.96 1.80
CA VAL A 347 -16.77 26.20 1.18
C VAL A 347 -18.14 26.52 1.74
N VAL A 348 -18.28 27.67 2.41
CA VAL A 348 -19.52 28.14 3.03
C VAL A 348 -20.05 29.41 2.35
N ASP A 349 -21.34 29.69 2.52
CA ASP A 349 -22.01 30.84 1.90
C ASP A 349 -21.53 32.19 2.49
N LYS A 350 -21.38 32.24 3.82
CA LYS A 350 -20.78 33.35 4.55
C LYS A 350 -19.92 32.83 5.68
N ILE A 351 -18.77 33.45 5.87
CA ILE A 351 -17.96 33.27 7.07
C ILE A 351 -18.34 34.37 8.05
N ASP A 352 -18.78 33.99 9.25
CA ASP A 352 -18.98 34.95 10.34
C ASP A 352 -17.64 35.60 10.66
N SER A 353 -17.55 36.91 10.46
CA SER A 353 -16.35 37.72 10.62
C SER A 353 -15.94 37.95 12.08
N ASN A 354 -16.15 36.96 12.96
CA ASN A 354 -15.88 37.04 14.39
C ASN A 354 -15.42 35.67 14.93
N VAL A 355 -14.14 35.33 14.75
CA VAL A 355 -13.41 34.51 15.73
C VAL A 355 -11.99 35.06 15.78
N ASN A 356 -11.73 35.88 16.81
CA ASN A 356 -10.39 36.19 17.29
C ASN A 356 -9.81 34.99 18.02
#